data_AF-A0A2V5NTS0-F1
#
_entry.id   AF-A0A2V5NTS0-F1
#
_cell.length_a   1.000
_cell.length_b   1.000
_cell.length_c   1.000
_cell.angle_alpha   90.00
_cell.angle_beta   90.00
_cell.angle_gamma   90.00
#
_symmetry.space_group_name_H-M   'P 1'
#
loop_
_entity.id
_entity.type
_entity.pdbx_description
1 polymer ?
#
loop_
_entity_poly.entity_id
_entity_poly.type
_entity_poly.pdbx_seq_one_letter_code
_entity_poly.pdbx_strand_id
1 'polypeptide(L)' 'MFDLLVIMTRDGKSVHDQAVEIRQRITAGFPVDLLVRTTEEVEQRMRMNDWFMHDVMREGVTLYAR' A
#
# COMPACT_ATOMS: atom_id res chain seq x y z
N MET A 1 5.25 -0.40 -14.93
CA MET A 1 4.61 -1.03 -13.77
C MET A 1 4.38 0.09 -12.77
N PHE A 2 3.19 0.20 -12.21
CA PHE A 2 2.85 1.24 -11.23
C PHE A 2 2.68 0.60 -9.87
N ASP A 3 3.34 1.15 -8.85
CA ASP A 3 3.24 0.64 -7.49
C ASP A 3 2.30 1.54 -6.69
N LEU A 4 1.31 0.93 -6.03
CA LEU A 4 0.30 1.62 -5.24
C LEU A 4 0.38 1.17 -3.79
N LEU A 5 0.67 2.11 -2.90
CA LEU A 5 0.58 1.90 -1.46
C LEU A 5 -0.77 2.40 -0.93
N VAL A 6 -1.52 1.52 -0.27
CA VAL A 6 -2.75 1.86 0.44
C VAL A 6 -2.53 1.66 1.94
N ILE A 7 -2.68 2.74 2.70
CA ILE A 7 -2.57 2.72 4.16
C ILE A 7 -3.97 2.76 4.75
N MET A 8 -4.38 1.72 5.47
CA MET A 8 -5.71 1.66 6.07
C MET A 8 -5.76 0.76 7.31
N THR A 9 -6.80 0.95 8.13
CA THR A 9 -7.10 0.07 9.26
C THR A 9 -7.55 -1.32 8.78
N ARG A 10 -7.34 -2.34 9.60
CA ARG A 10 -7.80 -3.70 9.29
C ARG A 10 -9.22 -3.91 9.78
N ASP A 11 -10.06 -4.42 8.90
CA ASP A 11 -11.43 -4.81 9.24
C ASP A 11 -11.50 -6.30 9.64
N GLY A 12 -10.52 -6.77 10.43
CA GLY A 12 -10.41 -8.18 10.85
C GLY A 12 -9.99 -9.17 9.76
N LYS A 13 -9.75 -8.72 8.52
CA LYS A 13 -9.22 -9.53 7.40
C LYS A 13 -7.69 -9.57 7.43
N SER A 14 -7.10 -10.58 6.79
CA SER A 14 -5.66 -10.60 6.55
C SER A 14 -5.25 -9.53 5.52
N VAL A 15 -4.00 -9.06 5.56
CA VAL A 15 -3.46 -8.10 4.57
C VAL A 15 -3.64 -8.60 3.15
N HIS A 16 -3.40 -9.91 2.96
CA HIS A 16 -3.49 -10.54 1.65
C HIS A 16 -4.93 -10.49 1.12
N ASP A 17 -5.92 -10.84 1.95
CA ASP A 17 -7.33 -10.83 1.52
C ASP A 17 -7.79 -9.43 1.12
N GLN A 18 -7.35 -8.42 1.89
CA GLN A 18 -7.69 -7.03 1.62
C GLN A 18 -7.01 -6.50 0.35
N ALA A 19 -5.74 -6.84 0.13
CA ALA A 19 -5.02 -6.51 -1.10
C ALA A 19 -5.67 -7.18 -2.32
N VAL A 20 -6.05 -8.46 -2.22
CA VAL A 20 -6.75 -9.17 -3.30
C VAL A 20 -8.09 -8.52 -3.62
N GLU A 21 -8.89 -8.19 -2.60
CA GLU A 21 -10.20 -7.54 -2.78
C GLU A 21 -10.07 -6.19 -3.50
N ILE A 22 -9.10 -5.36 -3.08
CA ILE A 22 -8.84 -4.07 -3.73
C ILE A 22 -8.33 -4.30 -5.17
N ARG A 23 -7.39 -5.23 -5.37
CA ARG A 23 -6.81 -5.53 -6.68
C ARG A 23 -7.85 -6.02 -7.69
N GLN A 24 -8.85 -6.79 -7.25
CA GLN A 24 -9.97 -7.27 -8.07
C GLN A 24 -10.93 -6.15 -8.46
N ARG A 25 -11.06 -5.10 -7.63
CA ARG A 25 -11.92 -3.93 -7.92
C ARG A 25 -11.23 -2.88 -8.78
N ILE A 26 -9.91 -2.86 -8.83
CA ILE A 26 -9.15 -1.95 -9.69
C ILE A 26 -9.27 -2.38 -11.16
N THR A 27 -10.01 -1.61 -11.95
CA THR A 27 -9.99 -1.72 -13.41
C THR A 27 -8.85 -0.88 -13.98
N ALA A 28 -7.60 -1.36 -13.82
CA ALA A 28 -6.45 -0.71 -14.44
C ALA A 28 -6.20 -1.30 -15.84
N GLY A 29 -6.05 -0.43 -16.85
CA GLY A 29 -5.61 -0.81 -18.20
C GLY A 29 -4.11 -1.12 -18.30
N PHE A 30 -3.41 -1.20 -17.17
CA PHE A 30 -1.96 -1.38 -17.06
C PHE A 30 -1.60 -2.21 -15.82
N PRO A 31 -0.41 -2.83 -15.76
CA PRO A 31 0.04 -3.57 -14.60
C PRO A 31 0.25 -2.67 -13.37
N VAL A 32 -0.46 -2.99 -12.29
CA VAL A 32 -0.36 -2.33 -10.98
C VAL A 32 0.07 -3.35 -9.94
N ASP A 33 1.15 -3.04 -9.22
CA ASP A 33 1.48 -3.68 -7.95
C ASP A 33 0.79 -2.94 -6.81
N LEU A 34 0.19 -3.69 -5.89
CA LEU A 34 -0.62 -3.14 -4.81
C LEU A 34 -0.12 -3.64 -3.46
N LEU A 35 0.31 -2.70 -2.62
CA LEU A 35 0.68 -2.96 -1.25
C LEU A 35 -0.34 -2.34 -0.30
N VAL A 36 -0.95 -3.17 0.55
CA VAL A 36 -1.86 -2.72 1.62
C VAL A 36 -1.14 -2.86 2.95
N ARG A 37 -1.15 -1.81 3.77
CA ARG A 37 -0.51 -1.79 5.10
C ARG A 37 -1.34 -1.02 6.10
N THR A 38 -1.17 -1.33 7.38
CA THR A 38 -1.60 -0.42 8.45
C THR A 38 -0.55 0.64 8.74
N THR A 39 -0.95 1.70 9.45
CA THR A 39 -0.03 2.74 9.92
C THR A 39 1.11 2.14 10.75
N GLU A 40 0.81 1.20 11.64
CA GLU A 40 1.80 0.57 12.52
C GLU A 40 2.81 -0.27 11.71
N GLU A 41 2.36 -0.95 10.66
CA GLU A 41 3.24 -1.70 9.78
C GLU A 41 4.16 -0.79 8.96
N VAL A 42 3.64 0.35 8.49
CA VAL A 42 4.44 1.36 7.78
C VAL A 42 5.52 1.89 8.72
N GLU A 43 5.16 2.30 9.93
CA GLU A 43 6.12 2.78 10.93
C GLU A 43 7.18 1.73 11.29
N GLN A 44 6.77 0.47 11.44
CA GLN A 44 7.70 -0.63 11.66
C GLN A 44 8.68 -0.77 10.49
N ARG A 45 8.20 -0.70 9.25
CA ARG A 45 9.02 -0.85 8.05
C ARG A 45 9.97 0.33 7.84
N MET A 46 9.53 1.54 8.14
CA MET A 46 10.38 2.73 8.14
C MET A 46 11.55 2.57 9.11
N ARG A 47 11.29 2.04 10.32
CA ARG A 47 12.34 1.74 11.31
C ARG A 47 13.28 0.62 10.88
N MET A 48 12.83 -0.30 10.04
CA MET A 48 13.65 -1.37 9.46
C MET A 48 14.49 -0.91 8.27
N ASN A 49 14.46 0.38 7.90
CA ASN A 49 15.10 0.92 6.69
C ASN A 49 14.64 0.20 5.42
N ASP A 50 13.35 -0.11 5.33
CA ASP A 50 12.75 -0.66 4.11
C ASP A 50 12.84 0.38 2.98
N TRP A 51 13.63 0.08 1.95
CA TRP A 51 13.93 1.02 0.87
C TRP A 51 12.68 1.50 0.14
N PHE A 52 11.73 0.60 -0.15
CA PHE A 52 10.50 0.98 -0.83
C PHE A 52 9.68 1.97 0.00
N MET A 53 9.58 1.73 1.31
CA MET A 53 8.84 2.63 2.20
C MET A 53 9.48 4.01 2.29
N HIS A 54 10.81 4.09 2.36
CA HIS A 54 11.51 5.38 2.35
C HIS A 54 11.33 6.12 1.03
N ASP A 55 11.39 5.41 -0.10
CA ASP A 55 11.26 6.03 -1.43
C ASP A 55 9.84 6.51 -1.71
N VAL A 56 8.82 5.67 -1.48
CA VAL A 56 7.41 6.03 -1.71
C VAL A 56 6.94 7.16 -0.79
N MET A 57 7.48 7.26 0.43
CA MET A 57 7.15 8.36 1.34
C MET A 57 7.82 9.68 0.92
N ARG A 58 8.95 9.62 0.22
CA ARG A 58 9.70 10.82 -0.21
C ARG A 58 9.26 11.33 -1.58
N GLU A 59 9.11 10.42 -2.53
CA GLU A 59 8.88 10.74 -3.95
C GLU A 59 7.47 10.37 -4.44
N GLY A 60 6.70 9.64 -3.63
CA GLY A 60 5.36 9.19 -4.00
C GLY A 60 4.36 10.33 -4.14
N VAL A 61 3.36 10.11 -4.99
CA VAL A 61 2.24 11.05 -5.17
C VAL A 61 1.04 10.57 -4.37
N THR A 62 0.55 11.41 -3.47
CA THR A 62 -0.69 11.13 -2.73
C THR A 62 -1.89 11.22 -3.67
N LEU A 63 -2.51 10.07 -3.97
CA LEU A 63 -3.73 10.01 -4.77
C LEU A 63 -4.99 10.28 -3.95
N TYR A 64 -4.96 9.98 -2.64
CA TYR A 64 -6.05 10.19 -1.69
C TYR A 64 -5.51 10.28 -0.26
N ALA A 65 -6.10 11.17 0.55
CA ALA A 65 -5.85 11.27 1.99
C ALA A 65 -7.15 11.66 2.71
N ARG A 66 -7.39 11.10 3.90
CA ARG A 66 -8.54 11.36 4.76
C ARG A 66 -8.09 11.54 6.20
#